data_AF-F7XNX8-F1
#
_entry.id   AF-F7XNX8-F1
#
_cell.length_a   1.000
_cell.length_b   1.000
_cell.length_c   1.000
_cell.angle_alpha   90.00
_cell.angle_beta   90.00
_cell.angle_gamma   90.00
#
_symmetry.space_group_name_H-M   'P 1'
#
loop_
_entity.id
_entity.type
_entity.pdbx_description
1 polymer ?
#
loop_
_entity_poly.entity_id
_entity_poly.type
_entity_poly.pdbx_seq_one_letter_code
_entity_poly.pdbx_strand_id
1 'polypeptide(L)'
;MIEKNRTIKIAVILQLCILLLAAGSFAVSAAEDEASLPSFPLIMQGSIQINGEPAPQGTEITVMLNGNVVGSTTVEQEGVYGDKPSNRLLVSADPQNYGDLEFYVNGIESELVNVDEVRNADPGDTIRSADIVAYQNNLPALSALMGIIVVLSIAVAIKYRSRE
;
A
#
# COMPACT_ATOMS: atom_id res chain seq x y z
N MET A 1 -45.75 -27.43 -51.04
CA MET A 1 -45.45 -27.29 -49.60
C MET A 1 -44.03 -27.76 -49.20
N ILE A 2 -43.14 -28.08 -50.16
CA ILE A 2 -41.82 -28.71 -49.90
C ILE A 2 -40.66 -27.70 -49.92
N GLU A 3 -40.77 -26.59 -50.66
CA GLU A 3 -39.72 -25.56 -50.77
C GLU A 3 -39.52 -24.73 -49.50
N LYS A 4 -40.62 -24.29 -48.86
CA LYS A 4 -40.57 -23.44 -47.64
C LYS A 4 -39.79 -24.11 -46.50
N ASN A 5 -39.87 -25.44 -46.40
CA ASN A 5 -39.17 -26.22 -45.37
C ASN A 5 -37.68 -26.37 -45.64
N ARG A 6 -37.22 -26.22 -46.90
CA ARG A 6 -35.79 -26.24 -47.25
C ARG A 6 -35.12 -24.91 -46.93
N THR A 7 -35.79 -23.80 -47.23
CA THR A 7 -35.28 -22.44 -46.96
C THR A 7 -35.18 -22.16 -45.46
N ILE A 8 -36.15 -22.60 -44.66
CA ILE A 8 -36.13 -22.45 -43.19
C ILE A 8 -34.96 -23.25 -42.60
N LYS A 9 -34.73 -24.48 -43.05
CA LYS A 9 -33.61 -25.31 -42.57
C LYS A 9 -32.26 -24.69 -42.89
N ILE A 10 -32.09 -24.15 -44.10
CA ILE A 10 -30.84 -23.47 -44.50
C ILE A 10 -30.61 -22.21 -43.67
N ALA A 11 -31.66 -21.41 -43.41
CA ALA A 11 -31.57 -20.22 -42.57
C ALA A 11 -31.19 -20.56 -41.12
N VAL A 12 -31.77 -21.63 -40.55
CA VAL A 12 -31.44 -22.10 -39.19
C VAL A 12 -30.00 -22.61 -39.11
N ILE A 13 -29.52 -23.35 -40.10
CA ILE A 13 -28.13 -23.85 -40.15
C ILE A 13 -27.15 -22.68 -40.26
N LEU A 14 -27.44 -21.68 -41.11
CA LEU A 14 -26.61 -20.48 -41.23
C LEU A 14 -26.56 -19.68 -39.92
N GLN A 15 -27.71 -19.49 -39.26
CA GLN A 15 -27.79 -18.80 -37.96
C GLN A 15 -26.98 -19.53 -36.89
N LEU A 16 -27.01 -20.88 -36.87
CA LEU A 16 -26.25 -21.70 -35.93
C LEU A 16 -24.74 -21.61 -36.17
N CYS A 17 -24.32 -21.58 -37.44
CA CYS A 17 -22.91 -21.39 -37.80
C CYS A 17 -22.39 -20.00 -37.41
N ILE A 18 -23.19 -18.94 -37.58
CA ILE A 18 -22.83 -17.58 -37.17
C ILE A 18 -22.68 -17.49 -35.65
N LEU A 19 -23.53 -18.18 -34.89
CA LEU A 19 -23.45 -18.27 -33.43
C LEU A 19 -22.20 -19.04 -32.96
N LEU A 20 -21.81 -20.09 -33.67
CA LEU A 20 -20.60 -20.88 -33.41
C LEU A 20 -19.30 -20.09 -33.69
N LEU A 21 -19.31 -19.19 -34.67
CA LEU A 21 -18.17 -18.33 -35.00
C LEU A 21 -17.92 -17.21 -33.97
N ALA A 22 -18.94 -16.80 -33.20
CA ALA A 22 -18.83 -15.73 -32.21
C ALA A 22 -18.23 -16.17 -30.85
N ALA A 23 -18.09 -17.48 -30.61
CA ALA A 23 -17.62 -18.02 -29.31
C ALA A 23 -16.08 -18.12 -29.19
N GLY A 24 -15.34 -17.79 -30.26
CA GLY A 24 -13.90 -18.06 -30.36
C GLY A 24 -13.01 -16.84 -30.11
N SER A 25 -13.13 -16.14 -28.98
CA SER A 25 -12.10 -15.20 -28.49
C SER A 25 -12.32 -14.83 -27.03
N PHE A 26 -12.04 -15.75 -26.11
CA PHE A 26 -11.64 -15.39 -24.75
C PHE A 26 -10.13 -15.49 -24.71
N ALA A 27 -9.44 -14.36 -24.91
CA ALA A 27 -8.02 -14.29 -24.60
C ALA A 27 -7.89 -14.43 -23.08
N VAL A 28 -7.57 -15.63 -22.60
CA VAL A 28 -6.97 -15.79 -21.28
C VAL A 28 -5.58 -15.16 -21.39
N SER A 29 -5.42 -13.98 -20.81
CA SER A 29 -4.08 -13.47 -20.52
C SER A 29 -3.50 -14.39 -19.46
N ALA A 30 -2.58 -15.28 -19.85
CA ALA A 30 -1.66 -15.85 -18.90
C ALA A 30 -0.83 -14.67 -18.37
N ALA A 31 -1.05 -14.28 -17.12
CA ALA A 31 -0.09 -13.43 -16.44
C ALA A 31 1.19 -14.26 -16.34
N GLU A 32 2.22 -13.80 -17.06
CA GLU A 32 3.55 -14.37 -17.03
C GLU A 32 4.13 -13.99 -15.67
N ASP A 33 4.10 -14.92 -14.72
CA ASP A 33 4.85 -14.81 -13.46
C ASP A 33 6.33 -15.08 -13.80
N GLU A 34 6.94 -14.11 -14.46
CA GLU A 34 8.38 -14.08 -14.73
C GLU A 34 9.06 -14.07 -13.36
N ALA A 35 9.62 -15.21 -12.98
CA ALA A 35 10.41 -15.36 -11.76
C ALA A 35 11.66 -14.47 -11.86
N SER A 36 11.50 -13.18 -11.55
CA SER A 36 12.59 -12.22 -11.41
C SER A 36 13.48 -12.70 -10.27
N LEU A 37 14.79 -12.75 -10.50
CA LEU A 37 15.75 -12.91 -9.41
C LEU A 37 15.45 -11.86 -8.33
N PRO A 38 15.38 -12.22 -7.03
CA PRO A 38 15.10 -11.25 -5.99
C PRO A 38 16.16 -10.15 -6.03
N SER A 39 15.73 -8.90 -6.06
CA SER A 39 16.62 -7.75 -5.94
C SER A 39 17.36 -7.82 -4.61
N PHE A 40 18.62 -7.36 -4.59
CA PHE A 40 19.30 -7.16 -3.31
C PHE A 40 18.52 -6.13 -2.49
N PRO A 41 18.30 -6.36 -1.19
CA PRO A 41 17.54 -5.45 -0.37
C PRO A 41 18.27 -4.12 -0.23
N LEU A 42 17.51 -3.03 -0.14
CA LEU A 42 18.04 -1.75 0.32
C LEU A 42 18.30 -1.83 1.82
N ILE A 43 19.45 -1.34 2.26
CA ILE A 43 19.87 -1.36 3.66
C ILE A 43 19.77 0.05 4.22
N MET A 44 18.96 0.26 5.24
CA MET A 44 18.73 1.58 5.82
C MET A 44 19.15 1.63 7.29
N GLN A 45 19.76 2.74 7.66
CA GLN A 45 20.08 3.12 9.03
C GLN A 45 19.99 4.65 9.14
N GLY A 46 19.68 5.14 10.33
CA GLY A 46 19.49 6.57 10.55
C GLY A 46 19.02 6.90 11.96
N SER A 47 18.77 8.19 12.19
CA SER A 47 18.13 8.63 13.42
C SER A 47 16.62 8.44 13.36
N ILE A 48 15.99 8.32 14.52
CA ILE A 48 14.54 8.22 14.63
C ILE A 48 14.03 9.05 15.81
N GLN A 49 13.05 9.89 15.55
CA GLN A 49 12.43 10.77 16.53
C GLN A 49 10.93 10.54 16.60
N ILE A 50 10.38 10.60 17.82
CA ILE A 50 8.94 10.59 18.07
C ILE A 50 8.60 11.90 18.79
N ASN A 51 7.74 12.72 18.17
CA ASN A 51 7.33 14.02 18.73
C ASN A 51 8.50 14.96 19.08
N GLY A 52 9.60 14.88 18.32
CA GLY A 52 10.80 15.70 18.51
C GLY A 52 11.78 15.17 19.57
N GLU A 53 11.46 14.07 20.25
CA GLU A 53 12.36 13.40 21.19
C GLU A 53 12.96 12.14 20.54
N PRO A 54 14.17 11.70 20.93
CA PRO A 54 14.73 10.42 20.51
C PRO A 54 13.76 9.26 20.75
N ALA A 55 13.55 8.39 19.76
CA ALA A 55 12.67 7.25 19.96
C ALA A 55 13.25 6.27 20.99
N PRO A 56 12.44 5.76 21.93
CA PRO A 56 12.91 4.84 22.96
C PRO A 56 13.31 3.48 22.39
N GLN A 57 14.17 2.75 23.12
CA GLN A 57 14.46 1.36 22.83
C GLN A 57 13.17 0.53 22.77
N GLY A 58 13.09 -0.39 21.80
CA GLY A 58 11.93 -1.24 21.56
C GLY A 58 10.91 -0.63 20.58
N THR A 59 11.13 0.60 20.10
CA THR A 59 10.32 1.19 19.03
C THR A 59 10.40 0.33 17.77
N GLU A 60 9.24 -0.03 17.21
CA GLU A 60 9.13 -0.81 15.98
C GLU A 60 9.08 0.12 14.77
N ILE A 61 9.87 -0.20 13.75
CA ILE A 61 9.87 0.46 12.45
C ILE A 61 9.40 -0.57 11.42
N THR A 62 8.37 -0.23 10.66
CA THR A 62 7.83 -1.07 9.59
C THR A 62 7.81 -0.27 8.31
N VAL A 63 8.21 -0.89 7.20
CA VAL A 63 8.13 -0.33 5.86
C VAL A 63 7.13 -1.14 5.06
N MET A 64 6.18 -0.46 4.44
CA MET A 64 5.18 -1.07 3.58
C MET A 64 5.28 -0.58 2.15
N LEU A 65 4.91 -1.45 1.22
CA LEU A 65 4.70 -1.12 -0.19
C LEU A 65 3.39 -1.77 -0.63
N ASN A 66 2.45 -0.96 -1.13
CA ASN A 66 1.13 -1.42 -1.55
C ASN A 66 0.39 -2.26 -0.47
N GLY A 67 0.51 -1.85 0.79
CA GLY A 67 -0.10 -2.56 1.93
C GLY A 67 0.61 -3.83 2.39
N ASN A 68 1.74 -4.21 1.79
CA ASN A 68 2.55 -5.37 2.21
C ASN A 68 3.79 -4.92 2.97
N VAL A 69 4.13 -5.61 4.07
CA VAL A 69 5.38 -5.35 4.80
C VAL A 69 6.56 -5.83 3.94
N VAL A 70 7.44 -4.89 3.59
CA VAL A 70 8.66 -5.13 2.81
C VAL A 70 9.94 -4.98 3.63
N GLY A 71 9.83 -4.45 4.86
CA GLY A 71 10.95 -4.36 5.79
C GLY A 71 10.48 -4.05 7.21
N SER A 72 11.25 -4.47 8.19
CA SER A 72 10.99 -4.13 9.60
C SER A 72 12.26 -4.19 10.42
N THR A 73 12.36 -3.35 11.45
CA THR A 73 13.40 -3.45 12.47
C THR A 73 12.91 -2.90 13.81
N THR A 74 13.73 -3.06 14.85
CA THR A 74 13.46 -2.52 16.18
C THR A 74 14.65 -1.67 16.63
N VAL A 75 14.34 -0.53 17.24
CA VAL A 75 15.31 0.37 17.84
C VAL A 75 15.97 -0.32 19.04
N GLU A 76 17.28 -0.58 18.97
CA GLU A 76 18.05 -1.17 20.07
C GLU A 76 18.71 -0.10 20.96
N GLN A 77 19.05 1.05 20.37
CA GLN A 77 19.62 2.20 21.06
C GLN A 77 18.72 3.41 20.85
N GLU A 78 18.43 4.14 21.92
CA GLU A 78 17.57 5.33 21.87
C GLU A 78 17.97 6.31 20.76
N GLY A 79 17.00 6.70 19.94
CA GLY A 79 17.14 7.68 18.87
C GLY A 79 17.78 7.19 17.57
N VAL A 80 18.21 5.93 17.48
CA VAL A 80 18.93 5.39 16.31
C VAL A 80 18.44 3.99 15.96
N TYR A 81 18.31 3.72 14.66
CA TYR A 81 18.06 2.36 14.16
C TYR A 81 19.18 1.95 13.18
N GLY A 82 19.50 0.66 13.14
CA GLY A 82 20.57 0.13 12.31
C GLY A 82 21.99 0.48 12.78
N ASP A 83 22.17 0.78 14.08
CA ASP A 83 23.48 1.03 14.70
C ASP A 83 24.38 -0.22 14.69
N LYS A 84 23.78 -1.41 14.57
CA LYS A 84 24.48 -2.69 14.43
C LYS A 84 24.07 -3.37 13.13
N PRO A 85 24.91 -4.25 12.56
CA PRO A 85 24.52 -5.05 11.40
C PRO A 85 23.25 -5.88 11.62
N SER A 86 22.95 -6.28 12.86
CA SER A 86 21.79 -7.12 13.20
C SER A 86 20.45 -6.39 13.21
N ASN A 87 20.43 -5.06 13.35
CA ASN A 87 19.20 -4.27 13.45
C ASN A 87 19.05 -3.23 12.33
N ARG A 88 19.82 -3.37 11.24
CA ARG A 88 19.61 -2.57 10.03
C ARG A 88 18.24 -2.88 9.44
N LEU A 89 17.58 -1.85 8.94
CA LEU A 89 16.32 -2.00 8.24
C LEU A 89 16.60 -2.51 6.83
N LEU A 90 16.23 -3.76 6.56
CA LEU A 90 16.32 -4.36 5.23
C LEU A 90 14.98 -4.18 4.52
N VAL A 91 15.00 -3.48 3.39
CA VAL A 91 13.80 -3.23 2.57
C VAL A 91 13.89 -4.05 1.29
N SER A 92 13.01 -5.04 1.18
CA SER A 92 12.88 -5.91 0.02
C SER A 92 11.80 -5.39 -0.92
N ALA A 93 12.18 -4.46 -1.79
CA ALA A 93 11.31 -3.89 -2.82
C ALA A 93 12.03 -3.83 -4.17
N ASP A 94 11.24 -3.69 -5.25
CA ASP A 94 11.78 -3.33 -6.56
C ASP A 94 12.29 -1.88 -6.51
N PRO A 95 13.50 -1.56 -7.03
CA PRO A 95 14.04 -0.20 -7.05
C PRO A 95 13.13 0.83 -7.70
N GLN A 96 12.32 0.43 -8.69
CA GLN A 96 11.36 1.33 -9.34
C GLN A 96 10.29 1.83 -8.35
N ASN A 97 10.08 1.12 -7.25
CA ASN A 97 9.06 1.42 -6.24
C ASN A 97 9.64 2.03 -4.95
N TYR A 98 10.94 2.35 -4.89
CA TYR A 98 11.52 2.96 -3.67
C TYR A 98 10.90 4.32 -3.31
N GLY A 99 10.36 5.04 -4.30
CA GLY A 99 9.62 6.28 -4.06
C GLY A 99 8.24 6.09 -3.42
N ASP A 100 7.71 4.87 -3.41
CA ASP A 100 6.36 4.52 -2.92
C ASP A 100 6.41 3.80 -1.57
N LEU A 101 7.55 3.82 -0.88
CA LEU A 101 7.71 3.20 0.43
C LEU A 101 7.01 4.03 1.50
N GLU A 102 6.14 3.38 2.27
CA GLU A 102 5.46 3.96 3.42
C GLU A 102 6.16 3.53 4.70
N PHE A 103 6.52 4.48 5.56
CA PHE A 103 7.21 4.22 6.82
C PHE A 103 6.25 4.34 8.00
N TYR A 104 6.30 3.38 8.91
CA TYR A 104 5.47 3.34 10.11
C TYR A 104 6.36 3.17 11.33
N VAL A 105 6.07 3.94 12.38
CA VAL A 105 6.72 3.83 13.68
C VAL A 105 5.65 3.47 14.71
N ASN A 106 5.80 2.31 15.35
CA ASN A 106 4.76 1.71 16.23
C ASN A 106 3.37 1.66 15.56
N GLY A 107 3.33 1.38 14.26
CA GLY A 107 2.08 1.32 13.48
C GLY A 107 1.47 2.67 13.10
N ILE A 108 2.14 3.79 13.37
CA ILE A 108 1.71 5.13 12.96
C ILE A 108 2.57 5.58 11.77
N GLU A 109 1.91 5.98 10.69
CA GLU A 109 2.57 6.51 9.48
C GLU A 109 3.49 7.68 9.86
N SER A 110 4.71 7.68 9.31
CA SER A 110 5.82 8.54 9.71
C SER A 110 6.56 9.05 8.49
N GLU A 111 7.26 10.17 8.66
CA GLU A 111 7.95 10.86 7.59
C GLU A 111 9.41 10.41 7.51
N LEU A 112 9.88 10.11 6.30
CA LEU A 112 11.29 9.95 5.99
C LEU A 112 11.85 11.30 5.54
N VAL A 113 12.96 11.75 6.13
CA VAL A 113 13.52 13.10 5.87
C VAL A 113 14.22 13.19 4.51
N ASN A 114 15.04 12.19 4.16
CA ASN A 114 15.86 12.19 2.95
C ASN A 114 15.29 11.27 1.86
N VAL A 115 14.05 11.53 1.44
CA VAL A 115 13.33 10.69 0.45
C VAL A 115 14.08 10.57 -0.86
N ASP A 116 14.72 11.64 -1.33
CA ASP A 116 15.44 11.63 -2.61
C ASP A 116 16.65 10.68 -2.62
N GLU A 117 17.32 10.49 -1.49
CA GLU A 117 18.44 9.54 -1.39
C GLU A 117 17.93 8.10 -1.56
N VAL A 118 16.82 7.77 -0.88
CA VAL A 118 16.18 6.44 -0.97
C VAL A 118 15.59 6.20 -2.35
N ARG A 119 14.90 7.19 -2.93
CA ARG A 119 14.24 7.08 -4.25
C ARG A 119 15.22 6.83 -5.38
N ASN A 120 16.46 7.30 -5.27
CA ASN A 120 17.49 7.17 -6.30
C ASN A 120 18.54 6.09 -5.96
N ALA A 121 18.31 5.29 -4.93
CA ALA A 121 19.24 4.24 -4.50
C ALA A 121 19.20 3.03 -5.44
N ASP A 122 20.33 2.32 -5.53
CA ASP A 122 20.43 1.05 -6.24
C ASP A 122 20.16 -0.16 -5.30
N PRO A 123 19.74 -1.33 -5.83
CA PRO A 123 19.70 -2.57 -5.05
C PRO A 123 20.99 -2.84 -4.28
N GLY A 124 20.87 -3.15 -2.98
CA GLY A 124 22.02 -3.46 -2.13
C GLY A 124 22.74 -2.25 -1.53
N ASP A 125 22.35 -1.02 -1.89
CA ASP A 125 22.92 0.17 -1.28
C ASP A 125 22.65 0.25 0.22
N THR A 126 23.56 0.91 0.93
CA THR A 126 23.39 1.23 2.35
C THR A 126 23.19 2.74 2.52
N ILE A 127 21.96 3.12 2.81
CA ILE A 127 21.55 4.50 3.13
C ILE A 127 21.82 4.75 4.61
N ARG A 128 22.70 5.71 4.91
CA ARG A 128 23.14 5.99 6.29
C ARG A 128 22.42 7.17 6.94
N SER A 129 21.70 7.94 6.14
CA SER A 129 21.01 9.19 6.49
C SER A 129 19.49 9.04 6.33
N ALA A 130 18.97 7.83 6.53
CA ALA A 130 17.55 7.57 6.42
C ALA A 130 16.81 7.99 7.70
N ASP A 131 16.81 9.27 8.02
CA ASP A 131 16.21 9.79 9.25
C ASP A 131 14.67 9.70 9.20
N ILE A 132 14.06 9.21 10.28
CA ILE A 132 12.61 9.05 10.40
C ILE A 132 12.08 9.98 11.49
N VAL A 133 11.03 10.73 11.18
CA VAL A 133 10.31 11.59 12.12
C VAL A 133 8.87 11.13 12.21
N ALA A 134 8.48 10.71 13.42
CA ALA A 134 7.12 10.27 13.72
C ALA A 134 6.40 11.31 14.58
N TYR A 135 5.17 11.62 14.21
CA TYR A 135 4.26 12.46 15.00
C TYR A 135 3.18 11.58 15.64
N GLN A 136 3.46 11.08 16.83
CA GLN A 136 2.53 10.23 17.56
C GLN A 136 1.65 11.08 18.46
N ASN A 137 0.51 11.51 17.90
CA ASN A 137 -0.54 12.17 18.67
C ASN A 137 -1.17 11.17 19.63
N ASN A 138 -0.80 11.25 20.90
CA ASN A 138 -1.36 10.40 21.96
C ASN A 138 -2.81 10.80 22.35
N LEU A 139 -3.60 11.30 21.39
CA LEU A 139 -4.92 11.87 21.59
C LEU A 139 -6.02 10.83 21.30
N PRO A 140 -6.57 10.14 22.32
CA PRO A 140 -7.87 9.47 22.18
C PRO A 140 -9.02 10.46 21.88
N ALA A 141 -8.74 11.77 21.91
CA ALA A 141 -9.74 12.82 21.83
C ALA A 141 -10.18 13.18 20.39
N LEU A 142 -9.38 12.95 19.35
CA LEU A 142 -9.77 13.36 17.98
C LEU A 142 -10.86 12.47 17.38
N SER A 143 -10.83 11.15 17.62
CA SER A 143 -11.92 10.24 17.26
C SER A 143 -13.19 10.54 18.06
N ALA A 144 -13.05 10.87 19.36
CA ALA A 144 -14.16 11.28 20.22
C ALA A 144 -14.77 12.63 19.79
N LEU A 145 -13.95 13.61 19.37
CA LEU A 145 -14.39 14.91 18.87
C LEU A 145 -15.19 14.77 17.58
N MET A 146 -14.74 13.93 16.64
CA MET A 146 -15.51 13.64 15.42
C MET A 146 -16.87 13.02 15.76
N GLY A 147 -16.92 12.10 16.73
CA GLY A 147 -18.17 11.54 17.24
C GLY A 147 -19.11 12.60 17.84
N ILE A 148 -18.58 13.51 18.67
CA ILE A 148 -19.35 14.61 19.27
C ILE A 148 -19.89 15.57 18.20
N ILE A 149 -19.08 15.93 17.19
CA ILE A 149 -19.49 16.82 16.10
C ILE A 149 -20.62 16.19 15.27
N VAL A 150 -20.54 14.89 14.95
CA VAL A 150 -21.59 14.18 14.21
C VAL A 150 -22.89 14.13 15.01
N VAL A 151 -22.82 13.81 16.32
CA VAL A 151 -24.01 13.77 17.20
C VAL A 151 -24.66 15.15 17.32
N LEU A 152 -23.88 16.22 17.49
CA LEU A 152 -24.40 17.60 17.52
C LEU A 152 -25.05 18.00 16.20
N SER A 153 -24.45 17.64 15.06
CA SER A 153 -24.99 17.92 13.73
C SER A 153 -26.36 17.25 13.52
N ILE A 154 -26.48 15.98 13.93
CA ILE A 154 -27.74 15.22 13.88
C ILE A 154 -28.79 15.84 14.82
N ALA A 155 -28.41 16.20 16.05
CA ALA A 155 -29.32 16.80 17.01
C ALA A 155 -29.85 18.16 16.54
N VAL A 156 -29.01 18.98 15.92
CA VAL A 156 -29.41 20.26 15.31
C VAL A 156 -30.36 20.04 14.15
N ALA A 157 -30.07 19.07 13.25
CA ALA A 157 -30.92 18.76 12.11
C ALA A 157 -32.33 18.26 12.55
N ILE A 158 -32.40 17.42 13.58
CA ILE A 158 -33.66 16.95 14.15
C ILE A 158 -34.44 18.11 14.76
N LYS A 159 -33.77 18.97 15.54
CA LYS A 159 -34.40 20.14 16.18
C LYS A 159 -34.90 21.16 15.16
N TYR A 160 -34.19 21.34 14.05
CA TYR A 160 -34.59 22.24 12.97
C TYR A 160 -35.83 21.71 12.22
N ARG A 161 -35.85 20.41 11.87
CA ARG A 161 -36.98 19.77 11.19
C ARG A 161 -38.26 19.70 12.04
N SER A 162 -38.12 19.69 13.37
CA SER A 162 -39.26 19.72 14.30
C SER A 162 -39.94 21.09 14.43
N ARG A 163 -39.38 22.17 13.85
CA ARG A 163 -39.91 23.53 13.93
C ARG A 163 -40.64 24.01 12.67
N GLU A 164 -40.71 23.17 11.64
CA GLU A 164 -41.61 23.32 10.47
C GLU A 164 -42.90 22.53 10.72
#